data_AF-A0A4Q3IDF4-F1
#
_entry.id   AF-A0A4Q3IDF4-F1
#
_cell.length_a   1.000
_cell.length_b   1.000
_cell.length_c   1.000
_cell.angle_alpha   90.00
_cell.angle_beta   90.00
_cell.angle_gamma   90.00
#
_symmetry.space_group_name_H-M   'P 1'
#
loop_
_entity.id
_entity.type
_entity.pdbx_description
1 polymer ?
#
loop_
_entity_poly.entity_id
_entity_poly.type
_entity_poly.pdbx_seq_one_letter_code
_entity_poly.pdbx_strand_id
1 'polypeptide(L)'
;MLLDQNSLLIAIGIAATGLMLTLLVAWAGARQDRFLLLWSAGLSLIVAATIVYGLFSEPYVPAQQFTAFALLVTGFAITHAGTVMFRLGSVPPGPLALIWAVAIGSLGLSFALGYSGIGTALCNLACGMYFLLAGSEIWRARAEARLAMWIQSLLYWLMAASFFLCAGVLLANGQFVLTARPSNWAEDINSLVIIVALVGIGTLALAINQQRATTAERRRALTDSLTGLMNRRALFDWADTLPLADGTAVIMLDLDNFKSINDTFGHARGDEVLTRFASIVRQQVRAEDKAARLGADLL
;
A
#
# COMPACT_ATOMS: atom_id res chain seq x y z
N MET A 1 -23.17 -20.06 21.01
CA MET A 1 -22.53 -18.84 20.49
C MET A 1 -21.47 -18.43 21.50
N LEU A 2 -20.20 -18.40 21.11
CA LEU A 2 -19.08 -18.09 22.00
C LEU A 2 -18.73 -16.59 22.03
N LEU A 3 -19.20 -15.80 21.06
CA LEU A 3 -18.92 -14.37 20.91
C LEU A 3 -20.17 -13.61 20.44
N ASP A 4 -20.38 -12.40 20.96
CA ASP A 4 -21.49 -11.51 20.54
C ASP A 4 -21.15 -10.80 19.22
N GLN A 5 -22.01 -10.95 18.20
CA GLN A 5 -21.77 -10.40 16.86
C GLN A 5 -21.71 -8.88 16.83
N ASN A 6 -22.51 -8.20 17.67
CA ASN A 6 -22.49 -6.73 17.73
C ASN A 6 -21.14 -6.24 18.28
N SER A 7 -20.63 -6.91 19.32
CA SER A 7 -19.30 -6.66 19.87
C SER A 7 -18.19 -6.84 18.82
N LEU A 8 -18.26 -7.90 18.00
CA LEU A 8 -17.30 -8.13 16.91
C LEU A 8 -17.35 -7.05 15.83
N LEU A 9 -18.55 -6.62 15.41
CA LEU A 9 -18.71 -5.55 14.44
C LEU A 9 -18.18 -4.20 14.95
N ILE A 10 -18.42 -3.88 16.22
CA ILE A 10 -17.86 -2.68 16.85
C ILE A 10 -16.32 -2.76 16.87
N ALA A 11 -15.76 -3.90 17.23
CA ALA A 11 -14.31 -4.10 17.23
C ALA A 11 -13.69 -3.89 15.85
N ILE A 12 -14.31 -4.45 14.79
CA ILE A 12 -13.88 -4.23 13.40
C ILE A 12 -13.98 -2.76 13.02
N GLY A 13 -15.09 -2.09 13.35
CA GLY A 13 -15.29 -0.67 13.06
C GLY A 13 -14.24 0.23 13.71
N ILE A 14 -13.91 -0.01 14.98
CA ILE A 14 -12.86 0.72 15.70
C ILE A 14 -11.49 0.46 15.09
N ALA A 15 -11.14 -0.81 14.84
CA ALA A 15 -9.85 -1.17 14.26
C ALA A 15 -9.67 -0.56 12.85
N ALA A 16 -10.70 -0.65 12.01
CA ALA A 16 -10.71 -0.06 10.67
C ALA A 16 -10.59 1.48 10.72
N THR A 17 -11.27 2.13 11.67
CA THR A 17 -11.16 3.59 11.87
C THR A 17 -9.75 3.99 12.29
N GLY A 18 -9.15 3.26 13.23
CA GLY A 18 -7.77 3.49 13.66
C GLY A 18 -6.81 3.40 12.48
N LEU A 19 -6.89 2.33 11.70
CA LEU A 19 -6.05 2.15 10.50
C LEU A 19 -6.30 3.25 9.45
N MET A 20 -7.55 3.60 9.19
CA MET A 20 -7.92 4.67 8.25
C MET A 20 -7.24 5.99 8.61
N LEU A 21 -7.30 6.38 9.90
CA LEU A 21 -6.69 7.61 10.41
C LEU A 21 -5.16 7.54 10.33
N THR A 22 -4.56 6.40 10.72
CA THR A 22 -3.10 6.20 10.61
C THR A 22 -2.62 6.36 9.17
N LEU A 23 -3.31 5.76 8.20
CA LEU A 23 -2.94 5.87 6.79
C LEU A 23 -3.16 7.29 6.24
N LEU A 24 -4.22 7.99 6.70
CA LEU A 24 -4.47 9.37 6.32
C LEU A 24 -3.37 10.31 6.83
N VAL A 25 -2.93 10.13 8.08
CA VAL A 25 -1.81 10.88 8.66
C VAL A 25 -0.50 10.57 7.94
N ALA A 26 -0.24 9.29 7.64
CA ALA A 26 0.94 8.89 6.87
C ALA A 26 0.95 9.54 5.47
N TRP A 27 -0.21 9.59 4.80
CA TRP A 27 -0.36 10.29 3.53
C TRP A 27 -0.15 11.81 3.66
N ALA A 28 -0.62 12.43 4.74
CA ALA A 28 -0.42 13.86 4.98
C ALA A 28 1.07 14.23 5.08
N GLY A 29 1.89 13.34 5.66
CA GLY A 29 3.36 13.48 5.70
C GLY A 29 4.06 13.14 4.38
N ALA A 30 3.45 12.30 3.54
CA ALA A 30 4.04 11.82 2.28
C ALA A 30 3.05 11.93 1.11
N ARG A 31 2.68 13.16 0.72
CA ARG A 31 1.62 13.39 -0.30
C ARG A 31 1.88 12.80 -1.68
N GLN A 32 3.14 12.47 -1.99
CA GLN A 32 3.53 11.76 -3.20
C GLN A 32 2.99 10.32 -3.25
N ASP A 33 2.76 9.69 -2.10
CA ASP A 33 2.35 8.29 -1.96
C ASP A 33 0.82 8.15 -2.05
N ARG A 34 0.28 8.33 -3.26
CA ARG A 34 -1.17 8.33 -3.53
C ARG A 34 -1.89 7.04 -3.14
N PHE A 35 -1.19 5.91 -3.02
CA PHE A 35 -1.79 4.64 -2.59
C PHE A 35 -2.30 4.69 -1.15
N LEU A 36 -1.66 5.47 -0.26
CA LEU A 36 -2.09 5.65 1.13
C LEU A 36 -3.45 6.36 1.20
N LEU A 37 -3.67 7.35 0.32
CA LEU A 37 -4.96 8.03 0.20
C LEU A 37 -6.06 7.07 -0.28
N LEU A 38 -5.76 6.23 -1.29
CA LEU A 38 -6.71 5.23 -1.77
C LEU A 38 -7.07 4.22 -0.67
N TRP A 39 -6.10 3.69 0.07
CA TRP A 39 -6.38 2.79 1.18
C TRP A 39 -7.21 3.44 2.28
N SER A 40 -6.91 4.70 2.64
CA SER A 40 -7.71 5.46 3.61
C SER A 40 -9.14 5.71 3.11
N ALA A 41 -9.31 6.11 1.85
CA ALA A 41 -10.63 6.32 1.24
C ALA A 41 -11.44 5.01 1.13
N GLY A 42 -10.80 3.89 0.83
CA GLY A 42 -11.46 2.59 0.85
C GLY A 42 -11.89 2.18 2.26
N LEU A 43 -11.03 2.39 3.27
CA LEU A 43 -11.35 2.11 4.67
C LEU A 43 -12.48 3.00 5.21
N SER A 44 -12.59 4.26 4.77
CA SER A 44 -13.71 5.12 5.19
C SER A 44 -15.06 4.59 4.73
N LEU A 45 -15.14 4.05 3.51
CA LEU A 45 -16.34 3.36 3.02
C LEU A 45 -16.61 2.06 3.78
N ILE A 46 -15.57 1.32 4.17
CA ILE A 46 -15.71 0.08 4.98
C ILE A 46 -16.22 0.42 6.39
N VAL A 47 -15.74 1.50 7.01
CA VAL A 47 -16.25 2.00 8.29
C VAL A 47 -17.71 2.43 8.16
N ALA A 48 -18.05 3.20 7.12
CA ALA A 48 -19.44 3.58 6.83
C ALA A 48 -20.34 2.34 6.62
N ALA A 49 -19.86 1.34 5.85
CA ALA A 49 -20.55 0.07 5.67
C ALA A 49 -20.81 -0.64 7.00
N THR A 50 -19.81 -0.65 7.90
CA THR A 50 -19.90 -1.30 9.21
C THR A 50 -20.91 -0.59 10.12
N ILE A 51 -20.96 0.74 10.07
CA ILE A 51 -21.97 1.53 10.80
C ILE A 51 -23.38 1.25 10.24
N VAL A 52 -23.58 1.33 8.92
CA VAL A 52 -24.88 1.04 8.29
C VAL A 52 -25.33 -0.39 8.58
N TYR A 53 -24.40 -1.35 8.54
CA TYR A 53 -24.66 -2.74 8.88
C TYR A 53 -24.89 -2.96 10.37
N GLY A 54 -24.28 -2.17 11.25
CA GLY A 54 -24.45 -2.22 12.70
C GLY A 54 -25.77 -1.61 13.17
N LEU A 55 -26.26 -0.59 12.46
CA LEU A 55 -27.58 0.03 12.64
C LEU A 55 -28.74 -0.86 12.13
N PHE A 56 -28.47 -2.12 11.81
CA PHE A 56 -29.49 -3.08 11.40
C PHE A 56 -30.58 -3.13 12.48
N SER A 57 -31.77 -2.67 12.12
CA SER A 57 -32.94 -2.63 13.01
C SER A 57 -33.87 -3.79 12.68
N GLU A 58 -34.55 -4.29 13.70
CA GLU A 58 -35.72 -5.17 13.52
C GLU A 58 -36.94 -4.27 13.23
N PRO A 59 -37.71 -4.51 12.15
CA PRO A 59 -37.66 -5.65 11.25
C PRO A 59 -36.63 -5.52 10.11
N TYR A 60 -36.16 -6.68 9.61
CA TYR A 60 -35.22 -6.81 8.48
C TYR A 60 -35.59 -5.96 7.25
N VAL A 61 -34.68 -5.05 6.87
CA VAL A 61 -34.83 -4.20 5.67
C VAL A 61 -33.75 -4.55 4.62
N PRO A 62 -34.11 -5.23 3.51
CA PRO A 62 -33.15 -5.61 2.46
C PRO A 62 -32.37 -4.43 1.88
N ALA A 63 -32.99 -3.27 1.75
CA ALA A 63 -32.37 -2.06 1.20
C ALA A 63 -31.20 -1.55 2.07
N GLN A 64 -31.33 -1.67 3.40
CA GLN A 64 -30.25 -1.29 4.31
C GLN A 64 -29.06 -2.25 4.19
N GLN A 65 -29.33 -3.56 4.08
CA GLN A 65 -28.30 -4.56 3.85
C GLN A 65 -27.56 -4.35 2.52
N PHE A 66 -28.31 -4.10 1.44
CA PHE A 66 -27.73 -3.78 0.14
C PHE A 66 -26.83 -2.55 0.22
N THR A 67 -27.28 -1.49 0.90
CA THR A 67 -26.50 -0.26 1.07
C THR A 67 -25.18 -0.53 1.79
N ALA A 68 -25.21 -1.28 2.89
CA ALA A 68 -23.99 -1.68 3.60
C ALA A 68 -23.03 -2.50 2.71
N PHE A 69 -23.55 -3.48 1.96
CA PHE A 69 -22.72 -4.32 1.08
C PHE A 69 -22.17 -3.56 -0.13
N ALA A 70 -22.94 -2.65 -0.71
CA ALA A 70 -22.47 -1.79 -1.79
C ALA A 70 -21.31 -0.90 -1.32
N LEU A 71 -21.41 -0.31 -0.12
CA LEU A 71 -20.33 0.45 0.50
C LEU A 71 -19.10 -0.43 0.78
N LEU A 72 -19.31 -1.64 1.31
CA LEU A 72 -18.24 -2.59 1.62
C LEU A 72 -17.45 -3.01 0.37
N VAL A 73 -18.17 -3.48 -0.65
CA VAL A 73 -17.59 -3.92 -1.94
C VAL A 73 -16.87 -2.76 -2.63
N THR A 74 -17.45 -1.55 -2.61
CA THR A 74 -16.80 -0.37 -3.17
C THR A 74 -15.54 0.01 -2.38
N GLY A 75 -15.59 -0.06 -1.05
CA GLY A 75 -14.44 0.14 -0.19
C GLY A 75 -13.30 -0.82 -0.52
N PHE A 76 -13.57 -2.12 -0.65
CA PHE A 76 -12.57 -3.11 -1.05
C PHE A 76 -12.06 -2.94 -2.48
N ALA A 77 -12.91 -2.48 -3.41
CA ALA A 77 -12.46 -2.14 -4.76
C ALA A 77 -11.43 -1.01 -4.75
N ILE A 78 -11.67 0.04 -3.95
CA ILE A 78 -10.74 1.17 -3.80
C ILE A 78 -9.46 0.72 -3.07
N THR A 79 -9.55 -0.12 -2.02
CA THR A 79 -8.34 -0.60 -1.35
C THR A 79 -7.50 -1.48 -2.27
N HIS A 80 -8.14 -2.33 -3.09
CA HIS A 80 -7.45 -3.10 -4.13
C HIS A 80 -6.80 -2.18 -5.17
N ALA A 81 -7.48 -1.13 -5.63
CA ALA A 81 -6.86 -0.12 -6.50
C ALA A 81 -5.63 0.52 -5.85
N GLY A 82 -5.65 0.76 -4.53
CA GLY A 82 -4.47 1.18 -3.77
C GLY A 82 -3.32 0.17 -3.82
N THR A 83 -3.60 -1.14 -3.74
CA THR A 83 -2.55 -2.18 -3.88
C THR A 83 -1.97 -2.26 -5.29
N VAL A 84 -2.80 -2.04 -6.32
CA VAL A 84 -2.34 -1.97 -7.71
C VAL A 84 -1.47 -0.73 -7.92
N MET A 85 -1.91 0.42 -7.39
CA MET A 85 -1.13 1.68 -7.39
C MET A 85 0.22 1.50 -6.69
N PHE A 86 0.24 0.79 -5.56
CA PHE A 86 1.46 0.51 -4.80
C PHE A 86 2.49 -0.27 -5.64
N ARG A 87 2.04 -1.24 -6.45
CA ARG A 87 2.92 -2.05 -7.30
C ARG A 87 3.30 -1.35 -8.61
N LEU A 88 2.31 -0.84 -9.35
CA LEU A 88 2.48 -0.37 -10.72
C LEU A 88 2.76 1.14 -10.81
N GLY A 89 2.60 1.89 -9.71
CA GLY A 89 2.66 3.36 -9.71
C GLY A 89 1.48 4.06 -10.41
N SER A 90 0.55 3.30 -10.98
CA SER A 90 -0.65 3.80 -11.65
C SER A 90 -1.82 2.80 -11.49
N VAL A 91 -3.06 3.29 -11.62
CA VAL A 91 -4.26 2.47 -11.57
C VAL A 91 -4.87 2.39 -12.96
N PRO A 92 -4.99 1.19 -13.58
CA PRO A 92 -5.70 1.03 -14.84
C PRO A 92 -7.22 1.01 -14.60
N PRO A 93 -7.97 2.09 -14.91
CA PRO A 93 -9.35 2.23 -14.43
C PRO A 93 -10.32 1.24 -15.08
N GLY A 94 -10.11 0.86 -16.35
CA GLY A 94 -11.04 0.02 -17.10
C GLY A 94 -11.31 -1.36 -16.47
N PRO A 95 -10.28 -2.21 -16.28
CA PRO A 95 -10.47 -3.52 -15.68
C PRO A 95 -11.02 -3.48 -14.25
N LEU A 96 -10.55 -2.54 -13.44
CA LEU A 96 -11.02 -2.40 -12.05
C LEU A 96 -12.49 -1.94 -11.99
N ALA A 97 -12.88 -0.98 -12.84
CA ALA A 97 -14.26 -0.53 -12.93
C ALA A 97 -15.20 -1.64 -13.42
N LEU A 98 -14.75 -2.49 -14.35
CA LEU A 98 -15.53 -3.63 -14.82
C LEU A 98 -15.75 -4.66 -13.70
N ILE A 99 -14.71 -5.04 -12.96
CA ILE A 99 -14.82 -5.97 -11.82
C ILE A 99 -15.81 -5.42 -10.78
N TRP A 100 -15.68 -4.14 -10.45
CA TRP A 100 -16.59 -3.46 -9.52
C TRP A 100 -18.03 -3.42 -10.04
N ALA A 101 -18.25 -3.06 -11.31
CA ALA A 101 -19.58 -2.98 -11.91
C ALA A 101 -20.27 -4.36 -11.94
N VAL A 102 -19.53 -5.43 -12.25
CA VAL A 102 -20.06 -6.80 -12.21
C VAL A 102 -20.41 -7.21 -10.77
N ALA A 103 -19.56 -6.89 -9.78
CA ALA A 103 -19.84 -7.20 -8.38
C ALA A 103 -21.07 -6.46 -7.86
N ILE A 104 -21.17 -5.14 -8.07
CA ILE A 104 -22.32 -4.33 -7.65
C ILE A 104 -23.58 -4.69 -8.42
N GLY A 105 -23.48 -4.94 -9.73
CA GLY A 105 -24.61 -5.29 -10.58
C GLY A 105 -25.22 -6.64 -10.21
N SER A 106 -24.40 -7.67 -9.99
CA SER A 106 -24.87 -9.00 -9.56
C SER A 106 -25.49 -8.99 -8.15
N LEU A 107 -24.89 -8.22 -7.23
CA LEU A 107 -25.45 -7.97 -5.91
C LEU A 107 -26.82 -7.27 -6.00
N GLY A 108 -26.88 -6.13 -6.72
CA GLY A 108 -28.09 -5.33 -6.87
C GLY A 108 -29.24 -6.11 -7.53
N LEU A 109 -28.94 -6.90 -8.55
CA LEU A 109 -29.93 -7.78 -9.19
C LEU A 109 -30.49 -8.81 -8.20
N SER A 110 -29.64 -9.42 -7.36
CA SER A 110 -30.09 -10.42 -6.38
C SER A 110 -31.02 -9.82 -5.33
N PHE A 111 -30.68 -8.63 -4.82
CA PHE A 111 -31.54 -7.91 -3.87
C PHE A 111 -32.85 -7.42 -4.52
N ALA A 112 -32.81 -6.95 -5.76
CA ALA A 112 -33.99 -6.52 -6.50
C ALA A 112 -34.98 -7.68 -6.76
N LEU A 113 -34.47 -8.89 -6.96
CA LEU A 113 -35.26 -10.11 -7.12
C LEU A 113 -35.73 -10.73 -5.78
N GLY A 114 -35.38 -10.12 -4.64
CA GLY A 114 -35.77 -10.60 -3.30
C GLY A 114 -34.89 -11.74 -2.76
N TYR A 115 -33.82 -12.12 -3.46
CA TYR A 115 -32.89 -13.18 -3.02
C TYR A 115 -31.74 -12.60 -2.20
N SER A 116 -32.06 -12.08 -1.00
CA SER A 116 -31.07 -11.44 -0.13
C SER A 116 -29.97 -12.38 0.37
N GLY A 117 -30.25 -13.68 0.50
CA GLY A 117 -29.25 -14.68 0.83
C GLY A 117 -28.24 -14.91 -0.30
N ILE A 118 -28.72 -15.00 -1.55
CA ILE A 118 -27.85 -15.06 -2.73
C ILE A 118 -27.02 -13.77 -2.83
N GLY A 119 -27.65 -12.61 -2.64
CA GLY A 119 -26.94 -11.33 -2.62
C GLY A 119 -25.83 -11.30 -1.55
N THR A 120 -26.08 -11.85 -0.37
CA THR A 120 -25.07 -11.96 0.70
C THR A 120 -23.92 -12.89 0.33
N ALA A 121 -24.21 -14.05 -0.28
CA ALA A 121 -23.18 -14.95 -0.78
C ALA A 121 -22.31 -14.27 -1.85
N LEU A 122 -22.93 -13.57 -2.81
CA LEU A 122 -22.22 -12.82 -3.85
C LEU A 122 -21.36 -11.69 -3.27
N CYS A 123 -21.84 -10.98 -2.25
CA CYS A 123 -21.04 -9.98 -1.53
C CYS A 123 -19.78 -10.62 -0.92
N ASN A 124 -19.93 -11.75 -0.22
CA ASN A 124 -18.82 -12.47 0.38
C ASN A 124 -17.82 -12.98 -0.68
N LEU A 125 -18.32 -13.54 -1.80
CA LEU A 125 -17.46 -13.95 -2.93
C LEU A 125 -16.70 -12.75 -3.53
N ALA A 126 -17.36 -11.61 -3.70
CA ALA A 126 -16.71 -10.39 -4.22
C ALA A 126 -15.63 -9.88 -3.25
N CYS A 127 -15.92 -9.81 -1.94
CA CYS A 127 -14.95 -9.43 -0.92
C CYS A 127 -13.74 -10.37 -0.91
N GLY A 128 -13.99 -11.68 -0.93
CA GLY A 128 -12.93 -12.70 -0.99
C GLY A 128 -12.07 -12.56 -2.25
N MET A 129 -12.69 -12.28 -3.39
CA MET A 129 -11.96 -12.06 -4.64
C MET A 129 -11.07 -10.81 -4.58
N TYR A 130 -11.54 -9.70 -4.02
CA TYR A 130 -10.70 -8.50 -3.84
C TYR A 130 -9.49 -8.77 -2.95
N PHE A 131 -9.65 -9.56 -1.88
CA PHE A 131 -8.52 -9.93 -1.03
C PHE A 131 -7.56 -10.90 -1.72
N LEU A 132 -8.06 -11.85 -2.51
CA LEU A 132 -7.21 -12.75 -3.31
C LEU A 132 -6.37 -11.95 -4.31
N LEU A 133 -7.01 -11.02 -5.02
CA LEU A 133 -6.34 -10.11 -5.96
C LEU A 133 -5.32 -9.23 -5.25
N ALA A 134 -5.70 -8.54 -4.17
CA ALA A 134 -4.80 -7.68 -3.38
C ALA A 134 -3.58 -8.46 -2.86
N GLY A 135 -3.78 -9.66 -2.30
CA GLY A 135 -2.68 -10.52 -1.86
C GLY A 135 -1.75 -10.92 -3.01
N SER A 136 -2.31 -11.20 -4.19
CA SER A 136 -1.51 -11.51 -5.38
C SER A 136 -0.71 -10.31 -5.90
N GLU A 137 -1.26 -9.10 -5.79
CA GLU A 137 -0.57 -7.86 -6.15
C GLU A 137 0.65 -7.60 -5.25
N ILE A 138 0.45 -7.73 -3.92
CA ILE A 138 1.51 -7.61 -2.92
C ILE A 138 2.58 -8.70 -3.08
N TRP A 139 2.17 -9.95 -3.36
CA TRP A 139 3.11 -11.05 -3.62
C TRP A 139 4.02 -10.80 -4.81
N ARG A 140 3.52 -10.12 -5.85
CA ARG A 140 4.32 -9.71 -7.02
C ARG A 140 5.26 -8.55 -6.69
N ALA A 141 4.97 -7.74 -5.67
CA ALA A 141 5.84 -6.67 -5.16
C ALA A 141 6.92 -7.15 -4.16
N ARG A 142 7.10 -8.46 -3.98
CA ARG A 142 8.00 -9.07 -2.96
C ARG A 142 9.48 -8.71 -3.07
N ALA A 143 9.93 -8.10 -4.16
CA ALA A 143 11.34 -7.75 -4.34
C ALA A 143 11.82 -6.68 -3.35
N GLU A 144 10.92 -5.84 -2.82
CA GLU A 144 11.27 -4.73 -1.93
C GLU A 144 11.60 -5.18 -0.50
N ALA A 145 10.74 -6.03 0.08
CA ALA A 145 10.87 -6.51 1.46
C ALA A 145 10.26 -7.92 1.57
N ARG A 146 11.06 -8.95 1.22
CA ARG A 146 10.56 -10.32 1.01
C ARG A 146 9.68 -10.83 2.15
N LEU A 147 10.16 -10.78 3.39
CA LEU A 147 9.42 -11.31 4.55
C LEU A 147 8.12 -10.54 4.83
N ALA A 148 8.18 -9.21 4.84
CA ALA A 148 7.00 -8.37 5.09
C ALA A 148 5.92 -8.58 4.01
N MET A 149 6.32 -8.62 2.74
CA MET A 149 5.42 -8.85 1.61
C MET A 149 4.81 -10.26 1.62
N TRP A 150 5.58 -11.28 2.04
CA TRP A 150 5.08 -12.65 2.18
C TRP A 150 4.01 -12.75 3.26
N ILE A 151 4.29 -12.21 4.45
CA ILE A 151 3.34 -12.21 5.57
C ILE A 151 2.08 -11.42 5.19
N GLN A 152 2.24 -10.25 4.58
CA GLN A 152 1.10 -9.42 4.16
C GLN A 152 0.25 -10.12 3.09
N SER A 153 0.86 -10.82 2.13
CA SER A 153 0.14 -11.61 1.12
C SER A 153 -0.64 -12.76 1.76
N LEU A 154 -0.04 -13.45 2.72
CA LEU A 154 -0.68 -14.52 3.47
C LEU A 154 -1.90 -14.01 4.26
N LEU A 155 -1.78 -12.87 4.95
CA LEU A 155 -2.89 -12.25 5.67
C LEU A 155 -4.06 -11.94 4.73
N TYR A 156 -3.78 -11.39 3.55
CA TYR A 156 -4.81 -11.16 2.53
C TYR A 156 -5.47 -12.46 2.05
N TRP A 157 -4.70 -13.53 1.81
CA TRP A 157 -5.29 -14.81 1.39
C TRP A 157 -6.08 -15.52 2.48
N LEU A 158 -5.69 -15.37 3.75
CA LEU A 158 -6.47 -15.85 4.89
C LEU A 158 -7.82 -15.12 5.00
N MET A 159 -7.84 -13.80 4.79
CA MET A 159 -9.10 -13.04 4.67
C MET A 159 -9.92 -13.52 3.48
N ALA A 160 -9.31 -13.75 2.32
CA ALA A 160 -10.02 -14.26 1.15
C ALA A 160 -10.71 -15.60 1.45
N ALA A 161 -9.99 -16.53 2.09
CA ALA A 161 -10.51 -17.82 2.50
C ALA A 161 -11.67 -17.71 3.50
N SER A 162 -11.59 -16.79 4.48
CA SER A 162 -12.67 -16.61 5.46
C SER A 162 -13.95 -16.07 4.82
N PHE A 163 -13.84 -15.14 3.87
CA PHE A 163 -14.99 -14.65 3.10
C PHE A 163 -15.61 -15.73 2.19
N PHE A 164 -14.79 -16.52 1.50
CA PHE A 164 -15.29 -17.64 0.72
C PHE A 164 -15.98 -18.70 1.59
N LEU A 165 -15.48 -18.91 2.81
CA LEU A 165 -16.11 -19.80 3.78
C LEU A 165 -17.49 -19.31 4.20
N CYS A 166 -17.67 -18.01 4.49
CA CYS A 166 -18.99 -17.44 4.78
C CYS A 166 -19.97 -17.65 3.62
N ALA A 167 -19.54 -17.42 2.37
CA ALA A 167 -20.37 -17.68 1.19
C ALA A 167 -20.73 -19.17 1.06
N GLY A 168 -19.75 -20.07 1.24
CA GLY A 168 -19.95 -21.51 1.12
C GLY A 168 -20.92 -22.06 2.17
N VAL A 169 -20.77 -21.67 3.44
CA VAL A 169 -21.68 -22.09 4.52
C VAL A 169 -23.10 -21.57 4.29
N LEU A 170 -23.24 -20.33 3.84
CA LEU A 170 -24.55 -19.74 3.56
C LEU A 170 -25.30 -20.50 2.45
N LEU A 171 -24.60 -20.83 1.35
CA LEU A 171 -25.16 -21.58 0.23
C LEU A 171 -25.44 -23.05 0.59
N ALA A 172 -24.55 -23.69 1.35
CA ALA A 172 -24.73 -25.08 1.79
C ALA A 172 -25.96 -25.25 2.70
N ASN A 173 -26.29 -24.23 3.50
CA ASN A 173 -27.48 -24.22 4.35
C ASN A 173 -28.78 -23.89 3.59
N GLY A 174 -28.73 -23.62 2.28
CA GLY A 174 -29.90 -23.30 1.46
C GLY A 174 -30.59 -21.98 1.83
N GLN A 175 -29.87 -21.05 2.48
CA GLN A 175 -30.42 -19.77 2.93
C GLN A 175 -30.47 -18.75 1.77
N PHE A 176 -31.38 -18.95 0.81
CA PHE A 176 -31.50 -18.09 -0.37
C PHE A 176 -32.17 -16.74 -0.09
N VAL A 177 -33.01 -16.66 0.95
CA VAL A 177 -33.66 -15.44 1.43
C VAL A 177 -33.40 -15.33 2.92
N LEU A 178 -32.89 -14.18 3.37
CA LEU A 178 -32.57 -13.90 4.75
C LEU A 178 -33.70 -13.12 5.41
N THR A 179 -34.06 -13.53 6.62
CA THR A 179 -34.98 -12.81 7.52
C THR A 179 -34.27 -12.12 8.67
N ALA A 180 -33.00 -12.47 8.89
CA ALA A 180 -32.14 -11.90 9.91
C ALA A 180 -30.68 -11.93 9.42
N ARG A 181 -29.80 -11.24 10.15
CA ARG A 181 -28.36 -11.29 9.91
C ARG A 181 -27.85 -12.73 9.97
N PRO A 182 -27.03 -13.19 9.01
CA PRO A 182 -26.37 -14.49 9.11
C PRO A 182 -25.55 -14.58 10.39
N SER A 183 -25.82 -15.61 11.19
CA SER A 183 -25.11 -15.85 12.43
C SER A 183 -24.73 -17.32 12.55
N ASN A 184 -23.46 -17.59 12.29
CA ASN A 184 -22.91 -18.94 12.24
C ASN A 184 -21.40 -18.90 12.55
N TRP A 185 -20.82 -20.08 12.76
CA TRP A 185 -19.41 -20.23 13.13
C TRP A 185 -18.43 -19.68 12.08
N ALA A 186 -18.80 -19.65 10.79
CA ALA A 186 -17.94 -19.08 9.75
C ALA A 186 -17.88 -17.56 9.83
N GLU A 187 -18.98 -16.89 10.16
CA GLU A 187 -19.01 -15.44 10.39
C GLU A 187 -18.18 -15.04 11.63
N ASP A 188 -18.20 -15.87 12.67
CA ASP A 188 -17.38 -15.68 13.88
C ASP A 188 -15.88 -15.78 13.54
N ILE A 189 -15.48 -16.82 12.78
CA ILE A 189 -14.09 -16.99 12.31
C ILE A 189 -13.69 -15.82 11.41
N ASN A 190 -14.55 -15.42 10.46
CA ASN A 190 -14.29 -14.32 9.54
C ASN A 190 -14.01 -13.01 10.28
N SER A 191 -14.83 -12.70 11.28
CA SER A 191 -14.65 -11.50 12.10
C SER A 191 -13.30 -11.50 12.84
N LEU A 192 -12.90 -12.63 13.42
CA LEU A 192 -11.61 -12.77 14.10
C LEU A 192 -10.43 -12.61 13.13
N VAL A 193 -10.50 -13.26 11.96
CA VAL A 193 -9.48 -13.16 10.91
C VAL A 193 -9.33 -11.71 10.45
N ILE A 194 -10.45 -11.00 10.23
CA ILE A 194 -10.43 -9.59 9.82
C ILE A 194 -9.73 -8.72 10.88
N ILE A 195 -10.05 -8.88 12.16
CA ILE A 195 -9.44 -8.09 13.24
C ILE A 195 -7.92 -8.28 13.25
N VAL A 196 -7.46 -9.54 13.23
CA VAL A 196 -6.02 -9.86 13.25
C VAL A 196 -5.33 -9.36 11.98
N ALA A 197 -5.91 -9.62 10.81
CA ALA A 197 -5.34 -9.24 9.53
C ALA A 197 -5.27 -7.72 9.34
N LEU A 198 -6.27 -6.97 9.79
CA LEU A 198 -6.31 -5.51 9.65
C LEU A 198 -5.17 -4.85 10.44
N VAL A 199 -4.89 -5.32 11.66
CA VAL A 199 -3.74 -4.87 12.46
C VAL A 199 -2.42 -5.27 11.80
N GLY A 200 -2.30 -6.51 11.35
CA GLY A 200 -1.07 -7.01 10.70
C GLY A 200 -0.76 -6.31 9.38
N ILE A 201 -1.76 -6.12 8.52
CA ILE A 201 -1.63 -5.41 7.24
C ILE A 201 -1.26 -3.94 7.49
N GLY A 202 -1.92 -3.28 8.44
CA GLY A 202 -1.66 -1.88 8.76
C GLY A 202 -0.25 -1.61 9.28
N THR A 203 0.22 -2.45 10.22
CA THR A 203 1.56 -2.34 10.79
C THR A 203 2.64 -2.60 9.75
N LEU A 204 2.49 -3.64 8.93
CA LEU A 204 3.43 -3.96 7.85
C LEU A 204 3.45 -2.87 6.77
N ALA A 205 2.28 -2.35 6.37
CA ALA A 205 2.19 -1.27 5.38
C ALA A 205 2.93 -0.01 5.86
N LEU A 206 2.76 0.36 7.14
CA LEU A 206 3.44 1.52 7.72
C LEU A 206 4.95 1.30 7.84
N ALA A 207 5.38 0.11 8.24
CA ALA A 207 6.80 -0.25 8.34
C ALA A 207 7.49 -0.16 6.97
N ILE A 208 6.87 -0.69 5.92
CA ILE A 208 7.37 -0.61 4.54
C ILE A 208 7.44 0.86 4.09
N ASN A 209 6.42 1.67 4.39
CA ASN A 209 6.41 3.08 4.03
C ASN A 209 7.53 3.88 4.73
N GLN A 210 7.73 3.64 6.03
CA GLN A 210 8.83 4.26 6.78
C GLN A 210 10.20 3.83 6.25
N GLN A 211 10.36 2.55 5.86
CA GLN A 211 11.59 2.06 5.26
C GLN A 211 11.88 2.76 3.92
N ARG A 212 10.85 2.94 3.07
CA ARG A 212 10.97 3.69 1.81
C ARG A 212 11.36 5.15 2.06
N ALA A 213 10.71 5.82 3.00
CA ALA A 213 11.02 7.20 3.38
C ALA A 213 12.46 7.34 3.90
N THR A 214 12.87 6.46 4.81
CA THR A 214 14.24 6.45 5.37
C THR A 214 15.28 6.19 4.28
N THR A 215 14.99 5.28 3.34
CA THR A 215 15.90 4.99 2.22
C THR A 215 16.03 6.19 1.28
N ALA A 216 14.92 6.89 1.01
CA ALA A 216 14.93 8.09 0.18
C ALA A 216 15.73 9.23 0.84
N GLU A 217 15.51 9.46 2.14
CA GLU A 217 16.27 10.44 2.92
C GLU A 217 17.75 10.06 3.01
N ARG A 218 18.07 8.79 3.24
CA ARG A 218 19.47 8.33 3.25
C ARG A 218 20.14 8.53 1.89
N ARG A 219 19.44 8.29 0.78
CA ARG A 219 19.96 8.59 -0.56
C ARG A 219 20.26 10.08 -0.70
N ARG A 220 19.30 10.96 -0.38
CA ARG A 220 19.49 12.42 -0.41
C ARG A 220 20.65 12.88 0.48
N ALA A 221 20.79 12.28 1.65
CA ALA A 221 21.84 12.62 2.61
C ALA A 221 23.24 12.11 2.22
N LEU A 222 23.35 11.19 1.26
CA LEU A 222 24.62 10.59 0.83
C LEU A 222 25.01 10.96 -0.62
N THR A 223 24.14 11.62 -1.37
CA THR A 223 24.42 12.09 -2.74
C THR A 223 24.47 13.60 -2.80
N ASP A 224 25.38 14.14 -3.61
CA ASP A 224 25.38 15.55 -3.98
C ASP A 224 24.22 15.83 -4.95
N SER A 225 23.38 16.82 -4.64
CA SER A 225 22.15 17.09 -5.39
C SER A 225 22.38 17.66 -6.78
N LEU A 226 23.53 18.30 -7.04
CA LEU A 226 23.86 18.88 -8.33
C LEU A 226 24.49 17.88 -9.30
N THR A 227 25.40 17.05 -8.79
CA THR A 227 26.21 16.14 -9.61
C THR A 227 25.70 14.69 -9.60
N GLY A 228 24.89 14.30 -8.60
CA GLY A 228 24.41 12.93 -8.42
C GLY A 228 25.49 11.93 -7.99
N LEU A 229 26.70 12.41 -7.69
CA LEU A 229 27.79 11.62 -7.11
C LEU A 229 27.61 11.48 -5.59
N MET A 230 28.44 10.67 -4.94
CA MET A 230 28.50 10.65 -3.48
C MET A 230 28.83 12.05 -2.95
N ASN A 231 28.25 12.45 -1.83
CA ASN A 231 28.72 13.66 -1.17
C ASN A 231 29.92 13.35 -0.25
N ARG A 232 30.56 14.40 0.26
CA ARG A 232 31.68 14.30 1.19
C ARG A 232 31.43 13.32 2.33
N ARG A 233 30.28 13.40 2.99
CA ARG A 233 29.93 12.51 4.11
C ARG A 233 29.92 11.04 3.68
N ALA A 234 29.28 10.73 2.55
CA ALA A 234 29.20 9.38 2.04
C ALA A 234 30.57 8.77 1.70
N LEU A 235 31.52 9.60 1.23
CA LEU A 235 32.89 9.13 0.98
C LEU A 235 33.58 8.69 2.28
N PHE A 236 33.49 9.50 3.33
CA PHE A 236 34.09 9.17 4.63
C PHE A 236 33.41 7.96 5.28
N ASP A 237 32.07 7.93 5.29
CA ASP A 237 31.31 6.77 5.80
C ASP A 237 31.70 5.48 5.05
N TRP A 238 31.97 5.57 3.74
CA TRP A 238 32.43 4.42 2.94
C TRP A 238 33.88 4.03 3.28
N ALA A 239 34.79 5.00 3.38
CA ALA A 239 36.20 4.76 3.68
C ALA A 239 36.39 4.06 5.04
N ASP A 240 35.54 4.36 6.03
CA ASP A 240 35.59 3.73 7.36
C ASP A 240 35.11 2.27 7.37
N THR A 241 34.36 1.83 6.34
CA THR A 241 33.74 0.49 6.32
C THR A 241 34.54 -0.58 5.58
N LEU A 242 35.55 -0.19 4.79
CA LEU A 242 36.38 -1.12 4.03
C LEU A 242 37.83 -1.05 4.53
N PRO A 243 38.46 -2.18 4.87
CA PRO A 243 39.91 -2.23 4.90
C PRO A 243 40.38 -1.94 3.47
N LEU A 244 41.00 -0.77 3.27
CA LEU A 244 41.59 -0.40 1.99
C LEU A 244 42.53 -1.53 1.57
N ALA A 245 42.22 -2.20 0.47
CA ALA A 245 43.06 -3.26 -0.05
C ALA A 245 44.42 -2.69 -0.42
N ASP A 246 45.48 -3.50 -0.30
CA ASP A 246 46.80 -3.14 -0.80
C ASP A 246 46.70 -2.74 -2.28
N GLY A 247 47.17 -1.54 -2.61
CA GLY A 247 47.06 -0.97 -3.95
C GLY A 247 45.84 -0.06 -4.20
N THR A 248 45.08 0.29 -3.17
CA THR A 248 44.03 1.32 -3.29
C THR A 248 44.66 2.70 -3.51
N ALA A 249 44.22 3.42 -4.56
CA ALA A 249 44.65 4.79 -4.86
C ALA A 249 43.50 5.77 -4.64
N VAL A 250 43.83 6.97 -4.17
CA VAL A 250 42.89 8.10 -4.07
C VAL A 250 43.34 9.17 -5.06
N ILE A 251 42.41 9.64 -5.88
CA ILE A 251 42.63 10.72 -6.84
C ILE A 251 41.69 11.85 -6.46
N MET A 252 42.23 13.06 -6.36
CA MET A 252 41.46 14.27 -6.10
C MET A 252 41.53 15.15 -7.34
N LEU A 253 40.37 15.56 -7.85
CA LEU A 253 40.21 16.29 -9.10
C LEU A 253 39.64 17.68 -8.80
N ASP A 254 40.36 18.72 -9.20
CA ASP A 254 39.92 20.10 -9.07
C ASP A 254 39.68 20.70 -10.46
N LEU A 255 38.61 21.49 -10.61
CA LEU A 255 38.30 22.17 -11.87
C LEU A 255 39.01 23.52 -11.94
N ASP A 256 40.09 23.56 -12.71
CA ASP A 256 40.88 24.78 -12.92
C ASP A 256 40.01 25.95 -13.40
N ASN A 257 40.21 27.13 -12.78
CA ASN A 257 39.53 28.38 -13.12
C ASN A 257 37.99 28.33 -13.03
N PHE A 258 37.40 27.40 -12.28
CA PHE A 258 35.95 27.27 -12.15
C PHE A 258 35.27 28.56 -11.65
N LYS A 259 35.91 29.29 -10.74
CA LYS A 259 35.42 30.59 -10.25
C LYS A 259 35.26 31.61 -11.39
N SER A 260 36.18 31.66 -12.36
CA SER A 260 36.09 32.57 -13.49
C SER A 260 34.87 32.27 -14.37
N ILE A 261 34.49 31.00 -14.51
CA ILE A 261 33.27 30.60 -15.22
C ILE A 261 32.03 31.13 -14.49
N ASN A 262 31.96 30.96 -13.16
CA ASN A 262 30.88 31.50 -12.35
C ASN A 262 30.79 33.02 -12.43
N ASP A 263 31.92 33.72 -12.34
CA ASP A 263 31.98 35.18 -12.35
C ASP A 263 31.60 35.76 -13.72
N THR A 264 31.91 35.05 -14.82
CA THR A 264 31.65 35.52 -16.20
C THR A 264 30.27 35.13 -16.71
N PHE A 265 29.81 33.91 -16.43
CA PHE A 265 28.60 33.32 -17.02
C PHE A 265 27.50 33.02 -15.99
N GLY A 266 27.73 33.32 -14.72
CA GLY A 266 26.81 33.07 -13.63
C GLY A 266 26.82 31.63 -13.12
N HIS A 267 26.35 31.45 -11.88
CA HIS A 267 26.33 30.15 -11.19
C HIS A 267 25.58 29.06 -11.96
N ALA A 268 24.49 29.39 -12.65
CA ALA A 268 23.75 28.41 -13.44
C ALA A 268 24.62 27.73 -14.52
N ARG A 269 25.56 28.47 -15.13
CA ARG A 269 26.48 27.90 -16.12
C ARG A 269 27.59 27.09 -15.46
N GLY A 270 28.09 27.51 -14.30
CA GLY A 270 29.02 26.70 -13.51
C GLY A 270 28.41 25.36 -13.09
N ASP A 271 27.13 25.38 -12.70
CA ASP A 271 26.37 24.18 -12.35
C ASP A 271 26.29 23.19 -13.53
N GLU A 272 26.02 23.67 -14.74
CA GLU A 272 26.05 22.84 -15.96
C GLU A 272 27.43 22.19 -16.18
N VAL A 273 28.51 22.94 -15.96
CA VAL A 273 29.88 22.43 -16.09
C VAL A 273 30.14 21.33 -15.06
N LEU A 274 29.75 21.53 -13.80
CA LEU A 274 29.90 20.54 -12.73
C LEU A 274 29.11 19.27 -13.02
N THR A 275 27.84 19.39 -13.41
CA THR A 275 27.01 18.23 -13.76
C THR A 275 27.63 17.44 -14.92
N ARG A 276 28.17 18.14 -15.94
CA ARG A 276 28.82 17.48 -17.08
C ARG A 276 30.14 16.81 -16.69
N PHE A 277 30.97 17.47 -15.88
CA PHE A 277 32.22 16.90 -15.39
C PHE A 277 31.97 15.65 -14.53
N ALA A 278 31.02 15.71 -13.60
CA ALA A 278 30.60 14.57 -12.80
C ALA A 278 30.08 13.40 -13.66
N SER A 279 29.33 13.70 -14.72
CA SER A 279 28.89 12.67 -15.68
C SER A 279 30.06 12.01 -16.39
N ILE A 280 31.11 12.76 -16.76
CA ILE A 280 32.31 12.20 -17.37
C ILE A 280 33.03 11.29 -16.38
N VAL A 281 33.27 11.77 -15.15
CA VAL A 281 33.91 10.97 -14.09
C VAL A 281 33.16 9.65 -13.89
N ARG A 282 31.83 9.71 -13.75
CA ARG A 282 30.98 8.51 -13.57
C ARG A 282 31.07 7.50 -14.71
N GLN A 283 31.33 7.94 -15.93
CA GLN A 283 31.48 7.05 -17.10
C GLN A 283 32.88 6.44 -17.21
N GLN A 284 33.89 7.05 -16.60
CA GLN A 284 35.28 6.60 -16.67
C GLN A 284 35.70 5.73 -15.49
N VAL A 285 35.00 5.81 -14.37
CA VAL A 285 35.24 4.97 -13.18
C VAL A 285 34.57 3.60 -13.33
N ARG A 286 35.19 2.54 -12.77
CA ARG A 286 34.66 1.17 -12.78
C ARG A 286 33.52 1.03 -11.77
N ALA A 287 32.82 -0.10 -11.79
CA ALA A 287 31.68 -0.34 -10.88
C ALA A 287 32.11 -0.43 -9.41
N GLU A 288 33.31 -0.95 -9.17
CA GLU A 288 33.97 -1.06 -7.87
C GLU A 288 34.47 0.29 -7.34
N ASP A 289 34.81 1.23 -8.22
CA ASP A 289 35.32 2.55 -7.85
C ASP A 289 34.21 3.42 -7.23
N LYS A 290 34.62 4.43 -6.45
CA LYS A 290 33.73 5.43 -5.87
C LYS A 290 34.19 6.83 -6.23
N ALA A 291 33.25 7.63 -6.72
CA ALA A 291 33.46 9.05 -7.01
C ALA A 291 32.52 9.88 -6.12
N ALA A 292 33.07 10.90 -5.47
CA ALA A 292 32.36 11.80 -4.59
C ALA A 292 32.67 13.25 -4.94
N ARG A 293 31.79 14.17 -4.55
CA ARG A 293 32.05 15.62 -4.57
C ARG A 293 32.39 16.08 -3.17
N LEU A 294 33.58 16.65 -3.00
CA LEU A 294 34.13 17.08 -1.71
C LEU A 294 33.88 18.56 -1.41
N GLY A 295 33.78 19.39 -2.46
CA GLY A 295 33.66 20.84 -2.36
C GLY A 295 32.85 21.47 -3.51
N ALA A 296 32.97 22.79 -3.69
CA ALA A 296 32.24 23.51 -4.73
C ALA A 296 32.67 23.10 -6.15
N ASP A 297 33.96 22.87 -6.34
CA ASP A 297 34.68 22.51 -7.57
C ASP A 297 35.48 21.21 -7.46
N LEU A 298 35.71 20.75 -6.22
CA LEU A 298 36.52 19.59 -5.90
C LEU A 298 35.72 18.27 -5.90
N LEU A 299 36.22 17.29 -6.66
CA LEU A 299 35.79 15.89 -6.68
C LEU A 299 36.84 14.97 -6.06
#